data_AF-A0A2E8UH79-F1
#
_entry.id   AF-A0A2E8UH79-F1
#
_cell.length_a   1.000
_cell.length_b   1.000
_cell.length_c   1.000
_cell.angle_alpha   90.00
_cell.angle_beta   90.00
_cell.angle_gamma   90.00
#
_symmetry.space_group_name_H-M   'P 1'
#
loop_
_entity.id
_entity.type
_entity.pdbx_description
1 polymer ?
#
loop_
_entity_poly.entity_id
_entity_poly.type
_entity_poly.pdbx_seq_one_letter_code
_entity_poly.pdbx_strand_id
1 'polypeptide(L)'
;MISIIDTHPIIPVVALEKVEHAVPLAESLLSSGISVLEVTLRTDAAIESITKIINSVPELTVGSGTVCNERQFKISQDIGCKFIVSPGLTPSLLNLARESQQDYLPGISSASDIMLGLEYGFTRFKFFPAESLGGVNTLKSLKGPFSNVKFCATGGIGANNFLNYLSLDNVSAVGGSWITPPELMDANEWLQIEQLVRQAMSLKSASVS
;
A
#
# COMPACT_ATOMS: atom_id res chain seq x y z
N MET A 1 1.50 -16.27 -6.52
CA MET A 1 2.49 -15.26 -6.12
C MET A 1 2.21 -14.88 -4.67
N ILE A 2 3.23 -14.62 -3.86
CA ILE A 2 3.01 -14.07 -2.51
C ILE A 2 2.60 -12.61 -2.69
N SER A 3 1.48 -12.20 -2.06
CA SER A 3 1.03 -10.81 -2.16
C SER A 3 1.91 -9.90 -1.31
N ILE A 4 2.09 -8.65 -1.74
CA ILE A 4 2.90 -7.63 -1.06
C ILE A 4 2.48 -7.44 0.41
N ILE A 5 1.18 -7.57 0.69
CA ILE A 5 0.61 -7.33 2.01
C ILE A 5 0.88 -8.48 2.98
N ASP A 6 1.21 -9.68 2.49
CA ASP A 6 1.45 -10.85 3.33
C ASP A 6 2.87 -10.84 3.93
N THR A 7 3.76 -9.98 3.44
CA THR A 7 5.15 -9.84 3.92
C THR A 7 5.47 -8.45 4.48
N HIS A 8 4.62 -7.46 4.24
CA HIS A 8 4.83 -6.08 4.68
C HIS A 8 3.62 -5.56 5.46
N PRO A 9 3.65 -5.58 6.81
CA PRO A 9 2.51 -5.18 7.63
C PRO A 9 2.24 -3.67 7.59
N ILE A 10 3.22 -2.85 7.20
CA ILE A 10 3.09 -1.40 7.06
C ILE A 10 3.58 -1.04 5.66
N ILE A 11 2.72 -0.43 4.87
CA ILE A 11 3.02 0.05 3.51
C ILE A 11 2.90 1.58 3.51
N PRO A 12 4.01 2.32 3.45
CA PRO A 12 3.95 3.77 3.26
C PRO A 12 3.27 4.11 1.93
N VAL A 13 2.31 5.02 1.99
CA VAL A 13 1.58 5.52 0.82
C VAL A 13 1.92 6.98 0.62
N VAL A 14 2.62 7.30 -0.48
CA VAL A 14 3.20 8.63 -0.71
C VAL A 14 2.69 9.26 -2.00
N ALA A 15 2.45 10.56 -1.97
CA ALA A 15 2.40 11.40 -3.17
C ALA A 15 3.71 12.20 -3.21
N LEU A 16 4.54 11.96 -4.23
CA LEU A 16 5.82 12.65 -4.38
C LEU A 16 5.63 13.85 -5.29
N GLU A 17 5.75 15.06 -4.73
CA GLU A 17 5.66 16.31 -5.52
C GLU A 17 6.95 16.63 -6.27
N LYS A 18 8.10 16.16 -5.76
CA LYS A 18 9.43 16.41 -6.34
C LYS A 18 10.19 15.12 -6.55
N VAL A 19 10.75 14.96 -7.75
CA VAL A 19 11.57 13.79 -8.10
C VAL A 19 12.84 13.69 -7.24
N GLU A 20 13.38 14.83 -6.80
CA GLU A 20 14.56 14.86 -5.91
C GLU A 20 14.32 14.17 -4.56
N HIS A 21 13.08 14.10 -4.07
CA HIS A 21 12.73 13.45 -2.80
C HIS A 21 12.68 11.91 -2.92
N ALA A 22 12.60 11.37 -4.15
CA ALA A 22 12.30 9.96 -4.37
C ALA A 22 13.36 9.00 -3.79
N VAL A 23 14.63 9.22 -4.15
CA VAL A 23 15.74 8.35 -3.70
C VAL A 23 16.04 8.54 -2.20
N PRO A 24 16.17 9.78 -1.67
CA PRO A 24 16.38 9.97 -0.24
C PRO A 24 15.29 9.34 0.64
N LEU A 25 14.02 9.45 0.23
CA LEU A 25 12.92 8.79 0.91
C LEU A 25 13.09 7.27 0.91
N ALA A 26 13.38 6.70 -0.26
CA ALA A 26 13.54 5.25 -0.43
C ALA A 26 14.68 4.70 0.44
N GLU A 27 15.83 5.36 0.46
CA GLU A 27 16.97 5.01 1.31
C GLU A 27 16.62 5.09 2.80
N SER A 28 15.90 6.15 3.21
CA SER A 28 15.46 6.35 4.59
C SER A 28 14.50 5.24 5.06
N LEU A 29 13.56 4.82 4.21
CA LEU A 29 12.65 3.72 4.52
C LEU A 29 13.43 2.41 4.69
N LEU A 30 14.36 2.12 3.78
CA LEU A 30 15.16 0.90 3.80
C LEU A 30 16.08 0.84 5.02
N SER A 31 16.77 1.94 5.35
CA SER A 31 17.69 2.05 6.50
C SER A 31 16.98 1.89 7.85
N SER A 32 15.68 2.19 7.89
CA SER A 32 14.85 2.18 9.10
C SER A 32 13.97 0.93 9.24
N GLY A 33 13.97 0.04 8.24
CA GLY A 33 13.39 -1.31 8.31
C GLY A 33 12.11 -1.53 7.52
N ILE A 34 11.74 -0.60 6.62
CA ILE A 34 10.66 -0.80 5.64
C ILE A 34 11.26 -1.01 4.25
N SER A 35 10.98 -2.18 3.67
CA SER A 35 11.47 -2.57 2.34
C SER A 35 10.42 -2.42 1.22
N VAL A 36 9.35 -1.65 1.45
CA VAL A 36 8.25 -1.44 0.48
C VAL A 36 7.80 0.01 0.42
N LEU A 37 7.35 0.46 -0.75
CA LEU A 37 6.78 1.80 -0.94
C LEU A 37 5.67 1.80 -2.01
N GLU A 38 4.49 2.33 -1.68
CA GLU A 38 3.42 2.67 -2.64
C GLU A 38 3.52 4.15 -3.04
N VAL A 39 4.00 4.43 -4.25
CA VAL A 39 4.00 5.80 -4.81
C VAL A 39 2.72 6.01 -5.62
N THR A 40 1.89 6.95 -5.18
CA THR A 40 0.60 7.23 -5.83
C THR A 40 0.78 8.01 -7.13
N LEU A 41 0.05 7.64 -8.19
CA LEU A 41 0.01 8.32 -9.48
C LEU A 41 -0.86 9.60 -9.43
N ARG A 42 -0.66 10.41 -8.38
CA ARG A 42 -1.43 11.64 -8.12
C ARG A 42 -0.66 12.92 -8.45
N THR A 43 0.62 12.81 -8.80
CA THR A 43 1.52 13.92 -9.08
C THR A 43 2.23 13.70 -10.41
N ASP A 44 2.63 14.78 -11.06
CA ASP A 44 3.39 14.71 -12.32
C ASP A 44 4.76 14.04 -12.12
N ALA A 45 5.34 14.17 -10.92
CA ALA A 45 6.61 13.56 -10.55
C ALA A 45 6.55 12.05 -10.28
N ALA A 46 5.36 11.43 -10.20
CA ALA A 46 5.22 10.04 -9.73
C ALA A 46 5.97 9.02 -10.59
N ILE A 47 5.83 9.08 -11.91
CA ILE A 47 6.41 8.09 -12.84
C ILE A 47 7.95 8.16 -12.81
N GLU A 48 8.49 9.37 -12.89
CA GLU A 48 9.94 9.58 -12.83
C GLU A 48 10.50 9.18 -11.46
N SER A 49 9.78 9.50 -10.38
CA SER A 49 10.17 9.11 -9.02
C SER A 49 10.24 7.59 -8.85
N ILE A 50 9.21 6.85 -9.30
CA ILE A 50 9.20 5.38 -9.25
C ILE A 50 10.39 4.82 -10.02
N THR A 51 10.59 5.28 -11.26
CA THR A 51 11.68 4.83 -12.13
C THR A 51 13.04 5.06 -11.47
N LYS A 52 13.23 6.25 -10.87
CA LYS A 52 14.47 6.61 -10.20
C LYS A 52 14.74 5.75 -8.97
N ILE A 53 13.71 5.45 -8.17
CA ILE A 53 13.86 4.56 -7.00
C ILE A 53 14.21 3.15 -7.45
N ILE A 54 13.48 2.58 -8.43
CA ILE A 54 13.76 1.22 -8.93
C ILE A 54 15.20 1.07 -9.40
N ASN A 55 15.74 2.10 -10.08
CA ASN A 55 17.11 2.08 -10.59
C ASN A 55 18.17 2.31 -9.51
N SER A 56 17.87 3.12 -8.49
CA SER A 56 18.88 3.58 -7.50
C SER A 56 18.86 2.78 -6.21
N VAL A 57 17.71 2.20 -5.85
CA VAL A 57 17.47 1.46 -4.60
C VAL A 57 16.74 0.13 -4.92
N PRO A 58 17.37 -0.78 -5.68
CA PRO A 58 16.71 -2.00 -6.17
C PRO A 58 16.26 -2.97 -5.06
N GLU A 59 16.78 -2.83 -3.85
CA GLU A 59 16.38 -3.58 -2.66
C GLU A 59 15.00 -3.14 -2.13
N LEU A 60 14.56 -1.91 -2.43
CA LEU A 60 13.24 -1.42 -2.05
C LEU A 60 12.19 -1.88 -3.07
N THR A 61 11.19 -2.62 -2.60
CA THR A 61 10.07 -3.03 -3.44
C THR A 61 9.12 -1.86 -3.67
N VAL A 62 9.13 -1.29 -4.87
CA VAL A 62 8.25 -0.16 -5.23
C VAL A 62 7.06 -0.62 -6.03
N GLY A 63 5.90 -0.06 -5.70
CA GLY A 63 4.67 -0.20 -6.46
C GLY A 63 3.99 1.14 -6.70
N SER A 64 3.06 1.14 -7.64
CA SER A 64 2.24 2.31 -7.97
C SER A 64 0.89 2.25 -7.27
N GLY A 65 0.49 3.34 -6.64
CA GLY A 65 -0.85 3.55 -6.08
C GLY A 65 -1.73 4.43 -6.95
N THR A 66 -3.03 4.47 -6.65
CA THR A 66 -4.02 5.29 -7.38
C THR A 66 -4.09 4.95 -8.87
N VAL A 67 -3.95 3.67 -9.21
CA VAL A 67 -4.22 3.19 -10.58
C VAL A 67 -5.72 3.03 -10.78
N CYS A 68 -6.29 3.85 -11.66
CA CYS A 68 -7.75 3.96 -11.87
C CYS A 68 -8.19 3.48 -13.25
N ASN A 69 -7.27 3.18 -14.17
CA ASN A 69 -7.58 2.73 -15.53
C ASN A 69 -6.47 1.87 -16.14
N GLU A 70 -6.79 1.23 -17.26
CA GLU A 70 -5.88 0.33 -17.98
C GLU A 70 -4.58 0.99 -18.42
N ARG A 71 -4.63 2.27 -18.83
CA ARG A 71 -3.44 3.00 -19.26
C ARG A 71 -2.45 3.16 -18.11
N GLN A 72 -2.93 3.56 -16.93
CA GLN A 72 -2.11 3.68 -15.73
C GLN A 72 -1.57 2.33 -15.27
N PHE A 73 -2.37 1.27 -15.39
CA PHE A 73 -1.94 -0.10 -15.08
C PHE A 73 -0.75 -0.49 -15.96
N LYS A 74 -0.88 -0.33 -17.29
CA LYS A 74 0.18 -0.65 -18.25
C LYS A 74 1.45 0.18 -18.02
N ILE A 75 1.31 1.50 -17.80
CA ILE A 75 2.45 2.36 -17.44
C ILE A 75 3.19 1.81 -16.22
N SER A 76 2.46 1.35 -15.20
CA SER A 76 3.04 0.81 -13.98
C SER A 76 3.82 -0.49 -14.24
N GLN A 77 3.32 -1.33 -15.15
CA GLN A 77 4.05 -2.52 -15.60
C GLN A 77 5.31 -2.14 -16.38
N ASP A 78 5.20 -1.19 -17.31
CA ASP A 78 6.27 -0.76 -18.21
C ASP A 78 7.45 -0.14 -17.44
N ILE A 79 7.19 0.63 -16.39
CA ILE A 79 8.23 1.21 -15.53
C ILE A 79 8.77 0.23 -14.47
N GLY A 80 8.27 -1.00 -14.45
CA GLY A 80 8.81 -2.07 -13.62
C GLY A 80 8.31 -2.11 -12.18
N CYS A 81 7.15 -1.51 -11.86
CA CYS A 81 6.53 -1.66 -10.54
C CYS A 81 6.41 -3.15 -10.18
N LYS A 82 6.71 -3.49 -8.93
CA LYS A 82 6.58 -4.86 -8.43
C LYS A 82 5.15 -5.21 -8.02
N PHE A 83 4.39 -4.20 -7.61
CA PHE A 83 2.98 -4.32 -7.31
C PHE A 83 2.20 -3.08 -7.75
N ILE A 84 0.90 -3.25 -7.95
CA ILE A 84 -0.03 -2.21 -8.40
C ILE A 84 -1.20 -2.14 -7.44
N VAL A 85 -1.60 -0.93 -7.05
CA VAL A 85 -2.71 -0.68 -6.12
C VAL A 85 -3.71 0.28 -6.74
N SER A 86 -4.98 -0.10 -6.70
CA SER A 86 -6.10 0.75 -7.12
C SER A 86 -6.96 1.15 -5.91
N PRO A 87 -7.64 2.30 -5.94
CA PRO A 87 -8.54 2.71 -4.86
C PRO A 87 -9.88 1.95 -4.88
N GLY A 88 -10.23 1.34 -6.01
CA GLY A 88 -11.41 0.50 -6.22
C GLY A 88 -11.10 -0.59 -7.24
N LEU A 89 -12.11 -1.32 -7.71
CA LEU A 89 -11.93 -2.34 -8.75
C LEU A 89 -12.93 -2.18 -9.88
N THR A 90 -12.50 -2.61 -11.07
CA THR A 90 -13.35 -2.69 -12.26
C THR A 90 -13.04 -4.00 -12.98
N PRO A 91 -13.99 -4.56 -13.74
CA PRO A 91 -13.73 -5.72 -14.60
C PRO A 91 -12.52 -5.54 -15.52
N SER A 92 -12.30 -4.34 -16.06
CA SER A 92 -11.14 -4.04 -16.92
C SER A 92 -9.81 -4.18 -16.19
N LEU A 93 -9.68 -3.59 -15.00
CA LEU A 93 -8.46 -3.71 -14.20
C LEU A 93 -8.22 -5.14 -13.70
N LEU A 94 -9.28 -5.83 -13.29
CA LEU A 94 -9.20 -7.23 -12.85
C LEU A 94 -8.76 -8.16 -13.99
N ASN A 95 -9.27 -7.96 -15.21
CA ASN A 95 -8.84 -8.74 -16.38
C ASN A 95 -7.35 -8.53 -16.68
N LEU A 96 -6.88 -7.28 -16.74
CA LEU A 96 -5.47 -6.98 -16.95
C LEU A 96 -4.59 -7.62 -15.87
N ALA A 97 -5.01 -7.55 -14.61
CA ALA A 97 -4.25 -8.09 -13.50
C ALA A 97 -4.15 -9.62 -13.53
N ARG A 98 -5.13 -10.34 -14.08
CA ARG A 98 -5.05 -11.81 -14.25
C ARG A 98 -3.98 -12.24 -15.26
N GLU A 99 -3.69 -11.39 -16.23
CA GLU A 99 -2.65 -11.62 -17.25
C GLU A 99 -1.29 -11.03 -16.84
N SER A 100 -1.27 -10.25 -15.76
CA SER A 100 -0.10 -9.55 -15.24
C SER A 100 0.82 -10.47 -14.44
N GLN A 101 2.13 -10.21 -14.53
CA GLN A 101 3.13 -10.82 -13.65
C GLN A 101 3.37 -10.01 -12.37
N GLN A 102 2.88 -8.78 -12.30
CA GLN A 102 2.94 -7.93 -11.12
C GLN A 102 1.82 -8.29 -10.14
N ASP A 103 2.11 -8.22 -8.84
CA ASP A 103 1.07 -8.33 -7.82
C ASP A 103 0.07 -7.17 -7.95
N TYR A 104 -1.22 -7.45 -7.76
CA TYR A 104 -2.27 -6.44 -7.85
C TYR A 104 -3.14 -6.49 -6.61
N LEU A 105 -3.28 -5.34 -5.95
CA LEU A 105 -4.07 -5.16 -4.76
C LEU A 105 -5.28 -4.25 -5.07
N PRO A 106 -6.40 -4.84 -5.52
CA PRO A 106 -7.60 -4.07 -5.84
C PRO A 106 -8.25 -3.46 -4.60
N GLY A 107 -8.69 -2.21 -4.71
CA GLY A 107 -9.50 -1.54 -3.70
C GLY A 107 -10.94 -2.06 -3.64
N ILE A 108 -11.48 -2.17 -2.42
CA ILE A 108 -12.87 -2.54 -2.15
C ILE A 108 -13.46 -1.64 -1.06
N SER A 109 -14.79 -1.49 -1.11
CA SER A 109 -15.57 -0.76 -0.11
C SER A 109 -16.80 -1.52 0.41
N SER A 110 -17.14 -2.66 -0.21
CA SER A 110 -18.35 -3.43 0.10
C SER A 110 -18.16 -4.94 -0.05
N ALA A 111 -19.12 -5.71 0.47
CA ALA A 111 -19.19 -7.16 0.24
C ALA A 111 -19.35 -7.51 -1.25
N SER A 112 -20.08 -6.69 -2.02
CA SER A 112 -20.25 -6.87 -3.46
C SER A 112 -18.93 -6.71 -4.22
N ASP A 113 -18.09 -5.75 -3.82
CA ASP A 113 -16.76 -5.58 -4.41
C ASP A 113 -15.88 -6.82 -4.14
N ILE A 114 -15.93 -7.36 -2.92
CA ILE A 114 -15.19 -8.58 -2.55
C ILE A 114 -15.65 -9.76 -3.42
N MET A 115 -16.96 -9.94 -3.58
CA MET A 115 -17.51 -11.01 -4.42
C MET A 115 -17.02 -10.88 -5.87
N LEU A 116 -17.07 -9.68 -6.44
CA LEU A 116 -16.56 -9.42 -7.78
C LEU A 116 -15.06 -9.72 -7.89
N GLY A 117 -14.25 -9.32 -6.90
CA GLY A 117 -12.84 -9.66 -6.86
C GLY A 117 -12.58 -11.17 -6.81
N LEU A 118 -13.37 -11.90 -6.00
CA LEU A 118 -13.28 -13.36 -5.87
C LEU A 118 -13.65 -14.08 -7.16
N GLU A 119 -14.64 -13.60 -7.92
CA GLU A 119 -14.98 -14.13 -9.25
C GLU A 119 -13.78 -14.09 -10.23
N TYR A 120 -12.89 -13.12 -10.04
CA TYR A 120 -11.66 -12.96 -10.83
C TYR A 120 -10.44 -13.62 -10.18
N GLY A 121 -10.62 -14.31 -9.05
CA GLY A 121 -9.58 -15.07 -8.35
C GLY A 121 -8.78 -14.27 -7.31
N PHE A 122 -9.16 -13.05 -6.99
CA PHE A 122 -8.48 -12.23 -5.98
C PHE A 122 -8.97 -12.55 -4.57
N THR A 123 -8.03 -12.71 -3.63
CA THR A 123 -8.31 -12.98 -2.20
C THR A 123 -7.60 -12.00 -1.26
N ARG A 124 -6.98 -10.97 -1.85
CA ARG A 124 -6.25 -9.90 -1.16
C ARG A 124 -6.79 -8.58 -1.68
N PHE A 125 -7.21 -7.71 -0.78
CA PHE A 125 -7.84 -6.43 -1.15
C PHE A 125 -7.31 -5.27 -0.33
N LYS A 126 -7.30 -4.10 -0.93
CA LYS A 126 -7.19 -2.83 -0.19
C LYS A 126 -8.58 -2.45 0.31
N PHE A 127 -8.78 -2.32 1.61
CA PHE A 127 -10.02 -1.78 2.17
C PHE A 127 -9.90 -0.27 2.29
N PHE A 128 -10.65 0.47 1.46
CA PHE A 128 -10.47 1.92 1.32
C PHE A 128 -11.79 2.65 1.02
N PRO A 129 -12.04 3.82 1.64
CA PRO A 129 -11.29 4.43 2.75
C PRO A 129 -11.70 3.84 4.12
N ALA A 130 -10.77 3.16 4.80
CA ALA A 130 -11.07 2.27 5.93
C ALA A 130 -11.88 2.90 7.07
N GLU A 131 -11.42 4.03 7.64
CA GLU A 131 -12.12 4.66 8.78
C GLU A 131 -13.53 5.14 8.40
N SER A 132 -13.70 5.71 7.20
CA SER A 132 -15.01 6.20 6.73
C SER A 132 -16.00 5.07 6.43
N LEU A 133 -15.51 3.85 6.24
CA LEU A 133 -16.32 2.65 5.99
C LEU A 133 -16.59 1.84 7.26
N GLY A 134 -16.43 2.42 8.45
CA GLY A 134 -16.66 1.75 9.74
C GLY A 134 -15.46 0.99 10.30
N GLY A 135 -14.31 1.05 9.61
CA GLY A 135 -13.00 0.62 10.10
C GLY A 135 -12.95 -0.83 10.59
N VAL A 136 -12.35 -1.01 11.77
CA VAL A 136 -12.14 -2.31 12.42
C VAL A 136 -13.46 -3.10 12.58
N ASN A 137 -14.58 -2.43 12.84
CA ASN A 137 -15.87 -3.11 13.02
C ASN A 137 -16.36 -3.74 11.73
N THR A 138 -16.26 -3.01 10.61
CA THR A 138 -16.61 -3.54 9.28
C THR A 138 -15.72 -4.71 8.89
N LEU A 139 -14.40 -4.60 9.10
CA LEU A 139 -13.47 -5.69 8.81
C LEU A 139 -13.76 -6.94 9.65
N LYS A 140 -14.14 -6.80 10.93
CA LYS A 140 -14.61 -7.94 11.75
C LYS A 140 -15.85 -8.59 11.16
N SER A 141 -16.85 -7.80 10.74
CA SER A 141 -18.07 -8.31 10.13
C SER A 141 -17.82 -9.05 8.81
N LEU A 142 -16.88 -8.57 7.99
CA LEU A 142 -16.52 -9.19 6.71
C LEU A 142 -15.82 -10.55 6.88
N LYS A 143 -15.18 -10.83 8.02
CA LYS A 143 -14.49 -12.11 8.28
C LYS A 143 -15.43 -13.32 8.24
N GLY A 144 -16.70 -13.15 8.62
CA GLY A 144 -17.70 -14.22 8.63
C GLY A 144 -17.92 -14.85 7.24
N PRO A 145 -18.45 -14.09 6.27
CA PRO A 145 -18.70 -14.59 4.92
C PRO A 145 -17.43 -14.77 4.08
N PHE A 146 -16.32 -14.07 4.39
CA PHE A 146 -15.10 -14.04 3.56
C PHE A 146 -13.85 -14.48 4.34
N SER A 147 -13.89 -15.68 4.93
CA SER A 147 -12.86 -16.16 5.85
C SER A 147 -11.47 -16.36 5.24
N ASN A 148 -11.39 -16.56 3.91
CA ASN A 148 -10.14 -16.72 3.16
C ASN A 148 -9.57 -15.39 2.62
N VAL A 149 -10.27 -14.27 2.83
CA VAL A 149 -9.86 -12.95 2.35
C VAL A 149 -8.99 -12.26 3.38
N LYS A 150 -7.92 -11.58 2.92
CA LYS A 150 -7.13 -10.66 3.73
C LYS A 150 -7.16 -9.25 3.18
N PHE A 151 -6.99 -8.29 4.07
CA PHE A 151 -7.07 -6.87 3.76
C PHE A 151 -5.75 -6.16 4.05
N CYS A 152 -5.44 -5.17 3.21
CA CYS A 152 -4.65 -4.01 3.59
C CYS A 152 -5.61 -2.85 3.87
N ALA A 153 -5.78 -2.47 5.13
CA ALA A 153 -6.63 -1.33 5.46
C ALA A 153 -5.90 -0.02 5.08
N THR A 154 -6.56 0.93 4.44
CA THR A 154 -5.95 2.22 4.07
C THR A 154 -6.98 3.34 4.15
N GLY A 155 -6.56 4.53 4.60
CA GLY A 155 -7.42 5.71 4.72
C GLY A 155 -7.87 5.95 6.16
N GLY A 156 -7.36 7.02 6.76
CA GLY A 156 -7.57 7.36 8.17
C GLY A 156 -6.70 6.56 9.16
N ILE A 157 -5.71 5.81 8.66
CA ILE A 157 -4.79 5.06 9.51
C ILE A 157 -3.58 5.91 9.89
N GLY A 158 -3.21 5.87 11.16
CA GLY A 158 -2.09 6.60 11.73
C GLY A 158 -1.50 5.89 12.95
N ALA A 159 -0.51 6.55 13.57
CA ALA A 159 0.24 6.01 14.72
C ALA A 159 -0.63 5.57 15.90
N ASN A 160 -1.82 6.14 16.05
CA ASN A 160 -2.75 5.88 17.15
C ASN A 160 -3.68 4.68 16.93
N ASN A 161 -3.92 4.24 15.70
CA ASN A 161 -4.94 3.22 15.40
C ASN A 161 -4.44 2.04 14.57
N PHE A 162 -3.24 2.10 13.97
CA PHE A 162 -2.77 1.06 13.05
C PHE A 162 -2.69 -0.34 13.69
N LEU A 163 -2.33 -0.44 14.98
CA LEU A 163 -2.32 -1.71 15.71
C LEU A 163 -3.71 -2.31 15.91
N ASN A 164 -4.75 -1.47 16.04
CA ASN A 164 -6.13 -1.96 16.15
C ASN A 164 -6.54 -2.71 14.87
N TYR A 165 -6.03 -2.26 13.71
CA TYR A 165 -6.21 -2.94 12.44
C TYR A 165 -5.36 -4.21 12.34
N LEU A 166 -4.06 -4.12 12.62
CA LEU A 166 -3.13 -5.26 12.51
C LEU A 166 -3.43 -6.39 13.52
N SER A 167 -4.19 -6.12 14.58
CA SER A 167 -4.66 -7.14 15.52
C SER A 167 -5.76 -8.05 14.96
N LEU A 168 -6.36 -7.70 13.81
CA LEU A 168 -7.39 -8.52 13.18
C LEU A 168 -6.76 -9.60 12.29
N ASP A 169 -7.14 -10.86 12.48
CA ASP A 169 -6.62 -11.97 11.67
C ASP A 169 -6.80 -11.76 10.16
N ASN A 170 -7.86 -11.08 9.72
CA ASN A 170 -8.13 -10.82 8.30
C ASN A 170 -7.45 -9.54 7.77
N VAL A 171 -6.57 -8.90 8.54
CA VAL A 171 -5.78 -7.75 8.11
C VAL A 171 -4.31 -8.16 8.09
N SER A 172 -3.71 -8.28 6.90
CA SER A 172 -2.28 -8.60 6.77
C SER A 172 -1.41 -7.34 6.87
N ALA A 173 -1.95 -6.19 6.44
CA ALA A 173 -1.20 -4.94 6.37
C ALA A 173 -2.08 -3.71 6.61
N VAL A 174 -1.42 -2.58 6.83
CA VAL A 174 -2.00 -1.25 6.80
C VAL A 174 -1.22 -0.37 5.84
N GLY A 175 -1.95 0.50 5.13
CA GLY A 175 -1.40 1.53 4.27
C GLY A 175 -1.68 2.91 4.85
N GLY A 176 -0.69 3.80 4.83
CA GLY A 176 -0.92 5.18 5.22
C GLY A 176 0.28 6.10 5.04
N SER A 177 0.01 7.40 5.14
CA SER A 177 0.99 8.47 4.94
C SER A 177 1.65 8.96 6.23
N TRP A 178 1.24 8.46 7.40
CA TRP A 178 1.79 8.93 8.69
C TRP A 178 3.28 8.57 8.88
N ILE A 179 3.77 7.57 8.14
CA ILE A 179 5.18 7.19 8.12
C ILE A 179 6.02 8.18 7.28
N THR A 180 5.41 8.80 6.27
CA THR A 180 6.05 9.73 5.35
C THR A 180 5.26 11.03 5.27
N PRO A 181 5.19 11.83 6.35
CA PRO A 181 4.42 13.07 6.37
C PRO A 181 4.93 14.04 5.29
N PRO A 182 4.05 14.66 4.48
CA PRO A 182 4.44 15.65 3.47
C PRO A 182 5.32 16.76 4.02
N GLU A 183 5.03 17.24 5.23
CA GLU A 183 5.76 18.34 5.87
C GLU A 183 7.24 17.98 6.12
N LEU A 184 7.52 16.73 6.50
CA LEU A 184 8.88 16.25 6.73
C LEU A 184 9.62 16.00 5.41
N MET A 185 8.92 15.51 4.38
CA MET A 185 9.51 15.34 3.05
C MET A 185 9.89 16.70 2.45
N ASP A 186 9.01 17.71 2.55
CA ASP A 186 9.25 19.05 2.02
C ASP A 186 10.39 19.77 2.74
N ALA A 187 10.58 19.49 4.02
CA ALA A 187 11.69 20.01 4.83
C ALA A 187 12.99 19.18 4.70
N ASN A 188 13.00 18.09 3.93
CA ASN A 188 14.11 17.13 3.84
C ASN A 188 14.51 16.53 5.21
N GLU A 189 13.55 16.35 6.11
CA GLU A 189 13.73 15.81 7.48
C GLU A 189 13.78 14.28 7.48
N TRP A 190 14.67 13.70 6.67
CA TRP A 190 14.80 12.26 6.44
C TRP A 190 15.05 11.47 7.73
N LEU A 191 15.88 12.00 8.63
CA LEU A 191 16.13 11.39 9.94
C LEU A 191 14.87 11.29 10.81
N GLN A 192 13.96 12.26 10.71
CA GLN A 192 12.69 12.20 11.43
C GLN A 192 11.77 11.13 10.85
N ILE A 193 11.76 10.98 9.52
CA ILE A 193 11.05 9.87 8.84
C ILE A 193 11.60 8.52 9.30
N GLU A 194 12.92 8.35 9.38
CA GLU A 194 13.52 7.11 9.91
C GLU A 194 13.07 6.80 11.34
N GLN A 195 12.97 7.83 12.21
CA GLN A 195 12.49 7.67 13.58
C GLN A 195 11.03 7.22 13.63
N LEU A 196 10.16 7.79 12.79
CA LEU A 196 8.75 7.38 12.68
C LEU A 196 8.62 5.91 12.25
N VAL A 197 9.43 5.48 11.27
CA VAL A 197 9.47 4.09 10.83
C VAL A 197 9.90 3.17 11.97
N ARG A 198 11.03 3.46 12.63
CA ARG A 198 11.55 2.63 13.72
C ARG A 198 10.55 2.52 14.87
N GLN A 199 9.87 3.62 15.20
CA GLN A 199 8.82 3.62 16.22
C GLN A 199 7.64 2.72 15.83
N ALA A 200 7.12 2.85 14.60
CA ALA A 200 6.00 2.03 14.14
C ALA A 200 6.36 0.54 14.09
N MET A 201 7.56 0.20 13.61
CA MET A 201 8.04 -1.18 13.55
C MET A 201 8.28 -1.77 14.94
N SER A 202 8.81 -0.98 15.88
CA SER A 202 8.99 -1.40 17.29
C SER A 202 7.64 -1.72 17.95
N LEU A 203 6.65 -0.85 17.79
CA LEU A 203 5.30 -1.05 18.31
C LEU A 203 4.65 -2.32 17.75
N LYS A 204 4.81 -2.59 16.45
CA LYS A 204 4.32 -3.82 15.81
C LYS A 204 5.03 -5.07 16.34
N SER A 205 6.33 -5.01 16.59
CA SER A 205 7.06 -6.17 17.14
C SER A 205 6.60 -6.47 18.57
N ALA A 206 6.37 -5.46 19.39
CA ALA A 206 5.90 -5.60 20.77
C ALA A 206 4.43 -6.10 20.86
N SER A 207 3.61 -5.95 19.82
CA SER A 207 2.23 -6.44 19.81
C SER A 207 2.09 -7.91 19.38
N VAL A 208 3.17 -8.53 18.88
CA VAL A 208 3.18 -9.93 18.41
C VAL A 208 3.90 -10.86 19.42
N SER A 209 4.63 -10.29 20.38
CA SER A 209 5.23 -10.98 21.54
C SER A 209 4.25 -11.15 22.69
#